data_AF-A0A9E0V3W7-F1
#
_entry.id   AF-A0A9E0V3W7-F1
#
_cell.length_a   1.000
_cell.length_b   1.000
_cell.length_c   1.000
_cell.angle_alpha   90.00
_cell.angle_beta   90.00
_cell.angle_gamma   90.00
#
_symmetry.space_group_name_H-M   'P 1'
#
loop_
_entity.id
_entity.type
_entity.pdbx_description
1 polymer ?
#
loop_
_entity_poly.entity_id
_entity_poly.type
_entity_poly.pdbx_seq_one_letter_code
_entity_poly.pdbx_strand_id
1 'polypeptide(L)'
;MKRIYFSTLVLMATTFLFSACKKSDDSSPNNKYKCTTCITKPEALSANDAISKGIYKGVLIGSTGTIKFNVANDNSTITATMVIDGTTVLLTSSVALISGQPYTAPFVGTLNGQTVTINFTVDVNGGNPTISSANIPGHPNAIFTLVKETSNALIECFVGTYSSTLPETGTFNIVLSRPLGKFGGIARADGSTKNSDVLGTIDANGFMKDDKGNKVATLSDDELSGTFQDSNGSTITVNGKRTL
;
A
#
# COMPACT_ATOMS: atom_id res chain seq x y z
N MET A 1 30.15 85.81 -33.92
CA MET A 1 29.05 85.73 -32.92
C MET A 1 28.41 84.35 -33.10
N LYS A 2 28.72 83.37 -32.23
CA LYS A 2 28.00 83.00 -30.98
C LYS A 2 26.72 82.18 -31.23
N ARG A 3 26.70 80.98 -30.60
CA ARG A 3 25.55 80.14 -30.15
C ARG A 3 25.09 79.02 -31.10
N ILE A 4 24.62 77.84 -30.65
CA ILE A 4 24.75 76.94 -29.48
C ILE A 4 23.93 75.67 -29.86
N TYR A 5 24.35 74.53 -29.31
CA TYR A 5 23.86 73.14 -29.34
C TYR A 5 22.34 72.83 -29.36
N PHE A 6 21.96 71.64 -29.86
CA PHE A 6 20.96 70.71 -29.28
C PHE A 6 21.05 69.33 -30.00
N SER A 7 21.73 68.31 -29.43
CA SER A 7 21.19 67.24 -28.55
C SER A 7 20.11 66.35 -29.19
N THR A 8 20.47 65.10 -29.54
CA THR A 8 19.61 63.92 -29.28
C THR A 8 20.42 62.63 -29.41
N LEU A 9 20.81 62.12 -28.25
CA LEU A 9 21.36 60.79 -27.99
C LEU A 9 20.19 59.79 -28.03
N VAL A 10 20.12 58.94 -29.04
CA VAL A 10 19.13 57.85 -29.11
C VAL A 10 19.64 56.70 -28.25
N LEU A 11 19.06 56.58 -27.06
CA LEU A 11 19.25 55.50 -26.11
C LEU A 11 18.50 54.26 -26.62
N MET A 12 19.23 53.29 -27.17
CA MET A 12 18.68 52.01 -27.61
C MET A 12 18.50 51.10 -26.39
N ALA A 13 17.24 50.99 -25.93
CA ALA A 13 16.85 50.12 -24.83
C ALA A 13 16.90 48.64 -25.26
N THR A 14 17.93 47.92 -24.83
CA THR A 14 17.98 46.46 -24.86
C THR A 14 16.98 45.90 -23.86
N THR A 15 15.82 45.48 -24.35
CA THR A 15 14.81 44.73 -23.59
C THR A 15 15.34 43.36 -23.20
N PHE A 16 15.63 43.18 -21.91
CA PHE A 16 15.81 41.87 -21.29
C PHE A 16 14.50 41.07 -21.41
N LEU A 17 14.48 40.09 -22.30
CA LEU A 17 13.48 39.04 -22.29
C LEU A 17 13.79 38.11 -21.11
N PHE A 18 13.14 38.35 -19.97
CA PHE A 18 13.03 37.35 -18.93
C PHE A 18 12.16 36.20 -19.48
N SER A 19 12.80 35.13 -19.93
CA SER A 19 12.16 33.81 -20.03
C SER A 19 11.80 33.36 -18.62
N ALA A 20 10.63 33.79 -18.15
CA ALA A 20 9.96 33.18 -17.03
C ALA A 20 9.58 31.76 -17.46
N CYS A 21 10.37 30.77 -17.03
CA CYS A 21 9.88 29.41 -16.90
C CYS A 21 8.56 29.48 -16.12
N LYS A 22 7.44 29.25 -16.80
CA LYS A 22 6.20 28.90 -16.13
C LYS A 22 6.49 27.60 -15.38
N LYS A 23 6.74 27.71 -14.07
CA LYS A 23 6.46 26.60 -13.17
C LYS A 23 4.98 26.28 -13.39
N SER A 24 4.71 25.10 -13.93
CA SER A 24 3.40 24.50 -13.85
C SER A 24 3.13 24.21 -12.38
N ASP A 25 2.53 25.16 -11.68
CA ASP A 25 1.92 24.96 -10.38
C ASP A 25 0.67 24.11 -10.57
N ASP A 26 0.85 22.79 -10.61
CA ASP A 26 -0.23 21.80 -10.46
C ASP A 26 -0.55 21.60 -8.96
N SER A 27 -0.76 22.71 -8.24
CA SER A 27 -1.20 22.69 -6.84
C SER A 27 -2.62 23.24 -6.75
N SER A 28 -3.57 22.50 -7.33
CA SER A 28 -4.96 22.65 -6.92
C SER A 28 -5.12 22.03 -5.52
N PRO A 29 -5.56 22.75 -4.48
CA PRO A 29 -5.60 22.27 -3.09
C PRO A 29 -6.56 21.09 -2.81
N ASN A 30 -7.22 20.53 -3.83
CA ASN A 30 -8.39 19.67 -3.68
C ASN A 30 -8.31 18.30 -4.35
N ASN A 31 -7.17 17.88 -4.90
CA ASN A 31 -7.05 16.53 -5.47
C ASN A 31 -6.29 15.59 -4.53
N LYS A 32 -6.82 15.39 -3.31
CA LYS A 32 -6.36 14.33 -2.41
C LYS A 32 -6.57 12.98 -3.10
N TYR A 33 -5.62 12.07 -2.97
CA TYR A 33 -5.80 10.75 -3.55
C TYR A 33 -6.98 10.04 -2.88
N LYS A 34 -7.86 9.51 -3.73
CA LYS A 34 -8.99 8.67 -3.33
C LYS A 34 -8.91 7.37 -4.10
N CYS A 35 -8.93 6.25 -3.38
CA CYS A 35 -9.04 4.95 -4.01
C CYS A 35 -10.51 4.73 -4.40
N THR A 36 -10.82 4.90 -5.68
CA THR A 36 -12.20 4.78 -6.20
C THR A 36 -12.70 3.35 -6.28
N THR A 37 -11.78 2.37 -6.28
CA THR A 37 -12.09 0.93 -6.29
C THR A 37 -12.10 0.33 -4.89
N CYS A 38 -11.64 1.05 -3.88
CA CYS A 38 -11.57 0.55 -2.51
C CYS A 38 -12.95 0.60 -1.85
N ILE A 39 -13.27 -0.46 -1.14
CA ILE A 39 -14.51 -0.56 -0.38
C ILE A 39 -14.46 0.32 0.88
N THR A 40 -15.62 0.73 1.39
CA THR A 40 -15.71 1.58 2.59
C THR A 40 -16.38 0.91 3.78
N LYS A 41 -16.78 -0.36 3.64
CA LYS A 41 -17.38 -1.21 4.68
C LYS A 41 -16.82 -2.62 4.57
N PRO A 42 -16.75 -3.40 5.66
CA PRO A 42 -16.33 -4.80 5.59
C PRO A 42 -17.14 -5.60 4.56
N GLU A 43 -16.47 -6.43 3.78
CA GLU A 43 -17.07 -7.43 2.87
C GLU A 43 -17.42 -8.73 3.61
N ALA A 44 -16.76 -9.01 4.73
CA ALA A 44 -16.97 -10.23 5.50
C ALA A 44 -18.41 -10.32 6.06
N LEU A 45 -19.02 -11.50 5.91
CA LEU A 45 -20.30 -11.79 6.54
C LEU A 45 -20.09 -12.21 7.99
N SER A 46 -20.95 -11.74 8.90
CA SER A 46 -20.86 -12.03 10.34
C SER A 46 -20.90 -13.53 10.65
N ALA A 47 -21.64 -14.31 9.87
CA ALA A 47 -21.69 -15.77 9.99
C ALA A 47 -20.32 -16.46 9.78
N ASN A 48 -19.37 -15.75 9.16
CA ASN A 48 -18.04 -16.26 8.82
C ASN A 48 -16.92 -15.73 9.74
N ASP A 49 -17.25 -14.88 10.72
CA ASP A 49 -16.25 -14.18 11.54
C ASP A 49 -15.37 -15.13 12.37
N ALA A 50 -15.91 -16.28 12.81
CA ALA A 50 -15.23 -17.24 13.69
C ALA A 50 -14.95 -18.59 13.01
N ILE A 51 -14.93 -18.64 11.67
CA ILE A 51 -14.65 -19.85 10.90
C ILE A 51 -13.68 -19.57 9.73
N SER A 52 -13.21 -20.64 9.07
CA SER A 52 -12.28 -20.56 7.92
C SER A 52 -12.88 -19.96 6.65
N LYS A 53 -14.22 -19.81 6.56
CA LYS A 53 -14.86 -19.03 5.50
C LYS A 53 -14.62 -17.54 5.69
N GLY A 54 -14.68 -16.75 4.63
CA GLY A 54 -14.74 -15.30 4.72
C GLY A 54 -13.77 -14.59 3.81
N ILE A 55 -13.42 -13.36 4.18
CA ILE A 55 -12.54 -12.47 3.42
C ILE A 55 -11.20 -12.35 4.14
N TYR A 56 -10.11 -12.51 3.39
CA TYR A 56 -8.75 -12.33 3.89
C TYR A 56 -8.05 -11.33 2.99
N LYS A 57 -7.35 -10.37 3.59
CA LYS A 57 -6.69 -9.28 2.87
C LYS A 57 -5.28 -9.15 3.35
N GLY A 58 -4.40 -8.70 2.46
CA GLY A 58 -3.01 -8.56 2.79
C GLY A 58 -2.20 -7.81 1.76
N VAL A 59 -0.94 -7.65 2.13
CA VAL A 59 0.09 -7.01 1.34
C VAL A 59 1.21 -8.00 1.05
N LEU A 60 1.99 -7.72 0.01
CA LEU A 60 3.18 -8.50 -0.33
C LEU A 60 4.39 -7.62 -0.62
N ILE A 61 5.60 -8.10 -0.31
CA ILE A 61 6.88 -7.43 -0.59
C ILE A 61 7.88 -8.37 -1.27
N GLY A 62 8.76 -7.85 -2.13
CA GLY A 62 9.64 -8.61 -3.04
C GLY A 62 9.34 -8.35 -4.52
N SER A 63 8.09 -8.04 -4.78
CA SER A 63 7.63 -6.90 -5.57
C SER A 63 6.59 -6.18 -4.72
N THR A 64 5.90 -5.16 -5.20
CA THR A 64 4.93 -4.44 -4.37
C THR A 64 3.50 -4.77 -4.74
N GLY A 65 2.63 -4.97 -3.74
CA GLY A 65 1.26 -5.35 -4.05
C GLY A 65 0.36 -5.69 -2.88
N THR A 66 -0.86 -6.08 -3.25
CA THR A 66 -1.92 -6.53 -2.35
C THR A 66 -2.54 -7.83 -2.83
N ILE A 67 -3.20 -8.54 -1.92
CA ILE A 67 -3.95 -9.74 -2.25
C ILE A 67 -5.22 -9.82 -1.39
N LYS A 68 -6.33 -10.21 -2.01
CA LYS A 68 -7.62 -10.49 -1.36
C LYS A 68 -8.03 -11.92 -1.68
N PHE A 69 -8.33 -12.72 -0.67
CA PHE A 69 -8.99 -14.01 -0.80
C PHE A 69 -10.46 -13.87 -0.41
N ASN A 70 -11.33 -14.51 -1.21
CA ASN A 70 -12.68 -14.86 -0.84
C ASN A 70 -12.74 -16.37 -0.70
N VAL A 71 -12.89 -16.86 0.53
CA VAL A 71 -13.01 -18.28 0.85
C VAL A 71 -14.46 -18.55 1.20
N ALA A 72 -15.28 -18.77 0.16
CA ALA A 72 -16.71 -19.06 0.26
C ALA A 72 -17.46 -18.10 1.20
N ASN A 73 -17.13 -16.80 1.18
CA ASN A 73 -17.80 -15.80 2.01
C ASN A 73 -19.31 -15.75 1.68
N ASP A 74 -19.66 -15.97 0.41
CA ASP A 74 -21.03 -16.08 -0.12
C ASP A 74 -21.51 -17.53 -0.30
N ASN A 75 -20.86 -18.49 0.38
CA ASN A 75 -21.07 -19.95 0.29
C ASN A 75 -20.64 -20.64 -1.01
N SER A 76 -20.16 -19.95 -2.04
CA SER A 76 -19.84 -20.60 -3.32
C SER A 76 -18.52 -20.16 -3.96
N THR A 77 -18.11 -18.91 -3.74
CA THR A 77 -16.96 -18.33 -4.42
C THR A 77 -15.67 -18.63 -3.67
N ILE A 78 -14.72 -19.32 -4.33
CA ILE A 78 -13.36 -19.53 -3.82
C ILE A 78 -12.36 -18.94 -4.81
N THR A 79 -11.96 -17.70 -4.56
CA THR A 79 -11.12 -16.91 -5.47
C THR A 79 -10.12 -16.07 -4.70
N ALA A 80 -9.05 -15.66 -5.37
CA ALA A 80 -8.22 -14.57 -4.90
C ALA A 80 -7.94 -13.56 -6.02
N THR A 81 -7.76 -12.30 -5.64
CA THR A 81 -7.33 -11.23 -6.53
C THR A 81 -6.04 -10.67 -5.96
N MET A 82 -4.97 -10.80 -6.71
CA MET A 82 -3.67 -10.21 -6.39
C MET A 82 -3.42 -9.03 -7.32
N VAL A 83 -2.95 -7.92 -6.78
CA VAL A 83 -2.43 -6.80 -7.57
C VAL A 83 -0.94 -6.71 -7.25
N ILE A 84 -0.10 -6.93 -8.25
CA ILE A 84 1.36 -6.89 -8.10
C ILE A 84 1.95 -5.99 -9.18
N ASP A 85 2.76 -5.01 -8.78
CA ASP A 85 3.34 -3.99 -9.65
C ASP A 85 2.30 -3.35 -10.59
N GLY A 86 1.10 -3.10 -10.05
CA GLY A 86 -0.05 -2.52 -10.77
C GLY A 86 -0.84 -3.50 -11.67
N THR A 87 -0.40 -4.75 -11.79
CA THR A 87 -1.07 -5.77 -12.62
C THR A 87 -1.99 -6.64 -11.77
N THR A 88 -3.24 -6.76 -12.20
CA THR A 88 -4.24 -7.63 -11.55
C THR A 88 -4.11 -9.08 -12.04
N VAL A 89 -4.00 -10.01 -11.11
CA VAL A 89 -4.03 -11.46 -11.32
C VAL A 89 -5.23 -12.04 -10.61
N LEU A 90 -6.11 -12.71 -11.38
CA LEU A 90 -7.21 -13.49 -10.84
C LEU A 90 -6.75 -14.92 -10.59
N LEU A 91 -7.00 -15.41 -9.39
CA LEU A 91 -6.63 -16.74 -8.95
C LEU A 91 -7.89 -17.49 -8.49
N THR A 92 -7.93 -18.80 -8.74
CA THR A 92 -9.04 -19.67 -8.32
C THR A 92 -8.49 -20.92 -7.64
N SER A 93 -9.32 -21.54 -6.81
CA SER A 93 -9.02 -22.85 -6.21
C SER A 93 -10.21 -23.78 -6.44
N SER A 94 -9.91 -25.03 -6.77
CA SER A 94 -10.92 -26.10 -6.87
C SER A 94 -11.06 -26.90 -5.58
N VAL A 95 -10.30 -26.56 -4.53
CA VAL A 95 -10.36 -27.27 -3.24
C VAL A 95 -11.63 -26.88 -2.50
N ALA A 96 -12.52 -27.86 -2.32
CA ALA A 96 -13.75 -27.69 -1.58
C ALA A 96 -13.48 -27.43 -0.09
N LEU A 97 -14.29 -26.57 0.52
CA LEU A 97 -14.24 -26.30 1.94
C LEU A 97 -15.00 -27.38 2.72
N ILE A 98 -14.35 -27.95 3.74
CA ILE A 98 -14.95 -28.93 4.64
C ILE A 98 -15.27 -28.23 5.96
N SER A 99 -16.52 -28.29 6.39
CA SER A 99 -16.97 -27.65 7.63
C SER A 99 -16.20 -28.20 8.85
N GLY A 100 -15.80 -27.32 9.75
CA GLY A 100 -15.08 -27.69 10.97
C GLY A 100 -13.62 -28.09 10.76
N GLN A 101 -13.04 -27.83 9.58
CA GLN A 101 -11.62 -28.07 9.30
C GLN A 101 -10.87 -26.75 8.96
N PRO A 102 -9.56 -26.70 9.20
CA PRO A 102 -8.69 -25.69 8.59
C PRO A 102 -8.85 -25.70 7.07
N TYR A 103 -8.61 -24.56 6.43
CA TYR A 103 -8.64 -24.47 4.97
C TYR A 103 -7.22 -24.32 4.43
N THR A 104 -6.84 -25.22 3.54
CA THR A 104 -5.54 -25.23 2.86
C THR A 104 -5.79 -25.45 1.38
N ALA A 105 -5.32 -24.55 0.52
CA ALA A 105 -5.54 -24.68 -0.91
C ALA A 105 -4.52 -23.94 -1.77
N PRO A 106 -4.15 -24.50 -2.94
CA PRO A 106 -3.48 -23.76 -3.99
C PRO A 106 -4.47 -22.87 -4.73
N PHE A 107 -4.15 -21.58 -4.84
CA PHE A 107 -4.81 -20.63 -5.71
C PHE A 107 -3.97 -20.43 -6.97
N VAL A 108 -4.56 -20.70 -8.13
CA VAL A 108 -3.87 -20.75 -9.42
C VAL A 108 -4.47 -19.74 -10.39
N GLY A 109 -3.61 -19.09 -11.16
CA GLY A 109 -3.98 -18.19 -12.25
C GLY A 109 -2.80 -17.93 -13.16
N THR A 110 -2.81 -16.83 -13.91
CA THR A 110 -1.77 -16.51 -14.89
C THR A 110 -1.33 -15.05 -14.81
N LEU A 111 -0.02 -14.81 -14.91
CA LEU A 111 0.60 -13.50 -15.08
C LEU A 111 1.50 -13.56 -16.31
N ASN A 112 1.23 -12.69 -17.30
CA ASN A 112 2.00 -12.65 -18.56
C ASN A 112 2.10 -14.03 -19.26
N GLY A 113 1.01 -14.81 -19.24
CA GLY A 113 0.95 -16.15 -19.83
C GLY A 113 1.62 -17.26 -19.03
N GLN A 114 2.24 -16.94 -17.88
CA GLN A 114 2.89 -17.93 -17.00
C GLN A 114 2.03 -18.22 -15.78
N THR A 115 2.08 -19.46 -15.29
CA THR A 115 1.29 -19.90 -14.13
C THR A 115 1.76 -19.23 -12.85
N VAL A 116 0.82 -18.64 -12.13
CA VAL A 116 0.98 -18.18 -10.74
C VAL A 116 0.35 -19.22 -9.81
N THR A 117 1.01 -19.52 -8.68
CA THR A 117 0.46 -20.41 -7.65
C THR A 117 0.73 -19.82 -6.26
N ILE A 118 -0.33 -19.69 -5.44
CA ILE A 118 -0.28 -19.21 -4.07
C ILE A 118 -0.91 -20.26 -3.15
N ASN A 119 -0.12 -20.83 -2.23
CA ASN A 119 -0.60 -21.85 -1.29
C ASN A 119 -1.07 -21.19 0.00
N PHE A 120 -2.38 -20.95 0.11
CA PHE A 120 -3.02 -20.31 1.25
C PHE A 120 -3.41 -21.33 2.31
N THR A 121 -3.22 -20.95 3.59
CA THR A 121 -3.57 -21.74 4.77
C THR A 121 -4.23 -20.85 5.82
N VAL A 122 -5.26 -21.37 6.48
CA VAL A 122 -5.93 -20.70 7.60
C VAL A 122 -6.50 -21.73 8.56
N ASP A 123 -6.49 -21.41 9.85
CA ASP A 123 -7.05 -22.26 10.89
C ASP A 123 -8.58 -22.35 10.79
N VAL A 124 -9.14 -23.37 11.43
CA VAL A 124 -10.60 -23.65 11.44
C VAL A 124 -11.44 -22.46 11.90
N ASN A 125 -10.90 -21.63 12.80
CA ASN A 125 -11.55 -20.43 13.34
C ASN A 125 -11.34 -19.18 12.45
N GLY A 126 -10.66 -19.32 11.32
CA GLY A 126 -10.26 -18.21 10.46
C GLY A 126 -9.02 -17.45 10.93
N GLY A 127 -8.39 -17.88 12.03
CA GLY A 127 -7.16 -17.31 12.55
C GLY A 127 -5.91 -17.73 11.77
N ASN A 128 -4.81 -17.01 12.01
CA ASN A 128 -3.49 -17.28 11.46
C ASN A 128 -3.45 -17.52 9.92
N PRO A 129 -4.10 -16.66 9.11
CA PRO A 129 -4.03 -16.79 7.66
C PRO A 129 -2.58 -16.59 7.19
N THR A 130 -2.08 -17.51 6.39
CA THR A 130 -0.69 -17.54 5.93
C THR A 130 -0.59 -18.01 4.48
N ILE A 131 0.50 -17.64 3.83
CA ILE A 131 0.89 -18.21 2.53
C ILE A 131 2.13 -19.07 2.80
N SER A 132 1.96 -20.38 2.68
CA SER A 132 3.02 -21.36 2.95
C SER A 132 4.08 -21.41 1.86
N SER A 133 3.68 -21.08 0.62
CA SER A 133 4.58 -20.92 -0.52
C SER A 133 3.89 -20.18 -1.65
N ALA A 134 4.69 -19.50 -2.49
CA ALA A 134 4.22 -18.78 -3.65
C ALA A 134 5.20 -18.96 -4.81
N ASN A 135 4.67 -19.19 -6.01
CA ASN A 135 5.38 -19.07 -7.27
C ASN A 135 4.72 -17.96 -8.09
N ILE A 136 5.41 -16.82 -8.21
CA ILE A 136 4.95 -15.69 -9.02
C ILE A 136 6.07 -15.39 -10.04
N PRO A 137 5.88 -15.75 -11.32
CA PRO A 137 6.88 -15.51 -12.36
C PRO A 137 7.28 -14.04 -12.43
N GLY A 138 8.59 -13.76 -12.37
CA GLY A 138 9.14 -12.40 -12.35
C GLY A 138 9.25 -11.76 -10.96
N HIS A 139 8.70 -12.38 -9.92
CA HIS A 139 8.62 -11.82 -8.57
C HIS A 139 9.10 -12.84 -7.51
N PRO A 140 10.39 -13.21 -7.50
CA PRO A 140 10.92 -14.18 -6.56
C PRO A 140 10.91 -13.64 -5.12
N ASN A 141 10.85 -14.53 -4.13
CA ASN A 141 10.93 -14.20 -2.71
C ASN A 141 9.87 -13.20 -2.24
N ALA A 142 8.66 -13.30 -2.80
CA ALA A 142 7.49 -12.56 -2.32
C ALA A 142 7.13 -13.03 -0.90
N ILE A 143 6.97 -12.08 0.01
CA ILE A 143 6.58 -12.31 1.40
C ILE A 143 5.27 -11.60 1.65
N PHE A 144 4.37 -12.23 2.40
CA PHE A 144 3.01 -11.76 2.57
C PHE A 144 2.69 -11.48 4.05
N THR A 145 1.89 -10.45 4.28
CA THR A 145 1.18 -10.25 5.54
C THR A 145 -0.30 -10.33 5.26
N LEU A 146 -0.99 -11.24 5.94
CA LEU A 146 -2.42 -11.49 5.77
C LEU A 146 -3.15 -11.31 7.09
N VAL A 147 -4.37 -10.80 6.99
CA VAL A 147 -5.31 -10.75 8.10
C VAL A 147 -6.71 -11.14 7.61
N LYS A 148 -7.50 -11.70 8.51
CA LYS A 148 -8.93 -11.93 8.26
C LYS A 148 -9.69 -10.62 8.46
N GLU A 149 -10.57 -10.29 7.53
CA GLU A 149 -11.58 -9.25 7.72
C GLU A 149 -12.78 -9.85 8.46
N THR A 150 -13.26 -9.15 9.49
CA THR A 150 -14.51 -9.48 10.19
C THR A 150 -15.61 -8.50 9.81
N SER A 151 -16.86 -8.88 10.02
CA SER A 151 -18.03 -8.08 9.66
C SER A 151 -18.10 -6.69 10.31
N ASN A 152 -17.29 -6.45 11.35
CA ASN A 152 -17.19 -5.19 12.08
C ASN A 152 -15.84 -4.46 11.93
N ALA A 153 -14.85 -5.04 11.25
CA ALA A 153 -13.51 -4.47 11.14
C ALA A 153 -13.03 -4.50 9.68
N LEU A 154 -13.19 -3.37 8.99
CA LEU A 154 -12.69 -3.20 7.62
C LEU A 154 -11.17 -3.33 7.64
N ILE A 155 -10.64 -4.10 6.70
CA ILE A 155 -9.21 -4.21 6.45
C ILE A 155 -8.89 -3.44 5.17
N GLU A 156 -7.95 -2.49 5.32
CA GLU A 156 -7.43 -1.65 4.25
C GLU A 156 -5.97 -2.03 3.99
N CYS A 157 -5.53 -1.98 2.74
CA CYS A 157 -4.11 -2.18 2.39
C CYS A 157 -3.55 -0.98 1.65
N PHE A 158 -2.34 -0.60 2.05
CA PHE A 158 -1.60 0.54 1.54
C PHE A 158 -0.27 0.06 0.97
N VAL A 159 0.09 0.63 -0.17
CA VAL A 159 1.38 0.45 -0.82
C VAL A 159 2.11 1.78 -0.82
N GLY A 160 3.38 1.78 -0.44
CA GLY A 160 4.15 3.00 -0.30
C GLY A 160 5.65 2.84 -0.42
N THR A 161 6.33 3.97 -0.40
CA THR A 161 7.78 4.09 -0.49
C THR A 161 8.32 4.92 0.65
N TYR A 162 9.54 4.62 1.07
CA TYR A 162 10.28 5.44 2.02
C TYR A 162 11.62 5.89 1.46
N SER A 163 12.13 6.99 2.01
CA SER A 163 13.48 7.48 1.78
C SER A 163 14.11 7.88 3.11
N SER A 164 15.41 7.71 3.23
CA SER A 164 16.20 8.13 4.38
C SER A 164 17.09 9.34 4.05
N THR A 165 17.60 10.02 5.08
CA THR A 165 18.75 10.93 4.96
C THR A 165 20.07 10.20 4.68
N LEU A 166 20.11 8.89 4.94
CA LEU A 166 21.10 8.01 4.34
C LEU A 166 20.68 7.71 2.89
N PRO A 167 21.60 7.36 1.97
CA PRO A 167 21.27 7.01 0.58
C PRO A 167 20.58 5.63 0.50
N GLU A 168 19.49 5.47 1.24
CA GLU A 168 18.62 4.29 1.27
C GLU A 168 17.19 4.71 0.95
N THR A 169 16.60 4.01 -0.02
CA THR A 169 15.18 4.05 -0.36
C THR A 169 14.62 2.65 -0.26
N GLY A 170 13.30 2.55 -0.18
CA GLY A 170 12.64 1.27 -0.21
C GLY A 170 11.14 1.36 -0.31
N THR A 171 10.52 0.19 -0.23
CA THR A 171 9.07 0.01 -0.25
C THR A 171 8.59 -0.40 1.13
N PHE A 172 7.42 0.06 1.52
CA PHE A 172 6.68 -0.49 2.64
C PHE A 172 5.23 -0.72 2.23
N ASN A 173 4.65 -1.83 2.69
CA ASN A 173 3.25 -2.12 2.47
C ASN A 173 2.58 -2.41 3.82
N ILE A 174 1.41 -1.82 4.04
CA ILE A 174 0.70 -1.84 5.31
C ILE A 174 -0.68 -2.43 5.14
N VAL A 175 -1.07 -3.26 6.10
CA VAL A 175 -2.45 -3.67 6.34
C VAL A 175 -2.95 -3.00 7.62
N LEU A 176 -4.13 -2.41 7.59
CA LEU A 176 -4.66 -1.69 8.76
C LEU A 176 -6.16 -1.83 8.92
N SER A 177 -6.63 -1.54 10.13
CA SER A 177 -8.04 -1.41 10.45
C SER A 177 -8.26 -0.18 11.31
N ARG A 178 -8.98 0.81 10.77
CA ARG A 178 -9.35 2.02 11.50
C ARG A 178 -10.25 1.71 12.70
N PRO A 179 -11.30 0.86 12.59
CA PRO A 179 -12.12 0.50 13.74
C PRO A 179 -11.34 -0.14 14.89
N LEU A 180 -10.30 -0.92 14.57
CA LEU A 180 -9.44 -1.53 15.60
C LEU A 180 -8.31 -0.61 16.07
N GLY A 181 -8.06 0.51 15.37
CA GLY A 181 -6.95 1.42 15.67
C GLY A 181 -5.58 0.76 15.54
N LYS A 182 -5.40 -0.19 14.61
CA LYS A 182 -4.18 -0.99 14.47
C LYS A 182 -3.70 -1.07 13.03
N PHE A 183 -2.40 -1.18 12.86
CA PHE A 183 -1.76 -1.51 11.59
C PHE A 183 -0.62 -2.50 11.78
N GLY A 184 -0.35 -3.25 10.71
CA GLY A 184 0.77 -4.16 10.54
C GLY A 184 1.30 -4.06 9.11
N GLY A 185 2.43 -4.67 8.79
CA GLY A 185 2.99 -4.59 7.45
C GLY A 185 4.46 -4.97 7.40
N ILE A 186 5.07 -4.74 6.24
CA ILE A 186 6.45 -5.08 5.96
C ILE A 186 7.10 -3.95 5.17
N ALA A 187 8.36 -3.65 5.48
CA ALA A 187 9.23 -2.77 4.71
C ALA A 187 10.49 -3.50 4.22
N ARG A 188 11.04 -3.06 3.08
CA ARG A 188 12.26 -3.60 2.48
C ARG A 188 12.98 -2.48 1.71
N ALA A 189 14.28 -2.34 1.98
CA ALA A 189 15.15 -1.46 1.22
C ALA A 189 15.35 -1.97 -0.23
N ASP A 190 15.51 -1.05 -1.17
CA ASP A 190 15.76 -1.38 -2.56
C ASP A 190 17.05 -2.20 -2.71
N GLY A 191 16.98 -3.29 -3.47
CA GLY A 191 18.11 -4.23 -3.64
C GLY A 191 18.40 -5.13 -2.44
N SER A 192 17.68 -4.99 -1.32
CA SER A 192 17.84 -5.85 -0.14
C SER A 192 16.96 -7.11 -0.21
N THR A 193 17.40 -8.17 0.46
CA THR A 193 16.59 -9.36 0.74
C THR A 193 16.05 -9.40 2.16
N LYS A 194 16.48 -8.45 3.01
CA LYS A 194 16.05 -8.33 4.41
C LYS A 194 14.81 -7.47 4.51
N ASN A 195 13.91 -7.89 5.40
CA ASN A 195 12.67 -7.16 5.68
C ASN A 195 12.69 -6.63 7.10
N SER A 196 11.88 -5.61 7.31
CA SER A 196 11.54 -5.09 8.63
C SER A 196 10.03 -5.18 8.79
N ASP A 197 9.57 -5.76 9.89
CA ASP A 197 8.16 -5.73 10.25
C ASP A 197 7.77 -4.32 10.67
N VAL A 198 6.56 -3.92 10.29
CA VAL A 198 5.98 -2.64 10.63
C VAL A 198 4.71 -2.92 11.42
N LEU A 199 4.60 -2.41 12.64
CA LEU A 199 3.43 -2.62 13.49
C LEU A 199 3.18 -1.42 14.39
N GLY A 200 1.92 -1.20 14.74
CA GLY A 200 1.57 -0.08 15.60
C GLY A 200 0.09 0.21 15.71
N THR A 201 -0.22 1.40 16.20
CA THR A 201 -1.58 1.87 16.47
C THR A 201 -1.92 3.12 15.69
N ILE A 202 -3.22 3.34 15.48
CA ILE A 202 -3.78 4.52 14.84
C ILE A 202 -4.70 5.19 15.85
N ASP A 203 -4.42 6.45 16.17
CA ASP A 203 -5.30 7.21 17.08
C ASP A 203 -6.45 7.90 16.33
N ALA A 204 -7.35 8.52 17.10
CA ALA A 204 -8.54 9.19 16.57
C ALA A 204 -8.23 10.36 15.61
N ASN A 205 -7.01 10.90 15.64
CA ASN A 205 -6.55 11.96 14.75
C ASN A 205 -5.89 11.40 13.47
N GLY A 206 -5.87 10.08 13.30
CA GLY A 206 -5.17 9.42 12.21
C GLY A 206 -3.66 9.37 12.39
N PHE A 207 -3.11 9.66 13.58
CA PHE A 207 -1.68 9.51 13.80
C PHE A 207 -1.32 8.04 13.97
N MET A 208 -0.41 7.59 13.12
CA MET A 208 0.16 6.24 13.19
C MET A 208 1.36 6.28 14.11
N LYS A 209 1.33 5.43 15.14
CA LYS A 209 2.38 5.33 16.15
C LYS A 209 2.99 3.95 16.16
N ASP A 210 4.31 3.88 16.26
CA ASP A 210 5.05 2.63 16.45
C ASP A 210 4.75 1.99 17.83
N ASP A 211 5.38 0.85 18.09
CA ASP A 211 5.27 0.11 19.36
C ASP A 211 5.80 0.89 20.58
N LYS A 212 6.64 1.91 20.35
CA LYS A 212 7.18 2.82 21.36
C LYS A 212 6.33 4.08 21.55
N GLY A 213 5.27 4.25 20.75
CA GLY A 213 4.38 5.41 20.79
C GLY A 213 4.87 6.61 19.99
N ASN A 214 5.96 6.50 19.24
CA ASN A 214 6.46 7.56 18.37
C ASN A 214 5.55 7.69 17.14
N LYS A 215 5.21 8.92 16.77
CA LYS A 215 4.47 9.17 15.53
C LYS A 215 5.38 8.89 14.33
N VAL A 216 4.97 7.96 13.48
CA VAL A 216 5.68 7.58 12.23
C VAL A 216 4.99 8.10 10.97
N ALA A 217 3.67 8.28 11.01
CA ALA A 217 2.91 8.81 9.88
C ALA A 217 1.58 9.44 10.32
N THR A 218 0.92 10.09 9.37
CA THR A 218 -0.47 10.54 9.45
C THR A 218 -1.25 9.85 8.34
N LEU A 219 -2.39 9.27 8.70
CA LEU A 219 -3.36 8.68 7.80
C LEU A 219 -4.47 9.72 7.55
N SER A 220 -4.54 10.25 6.33
CA SER A 220 -5.61 11.15 5.89
C SER A 220 -6.32 10.50 4.72
N ASP A 221 -7.58 10.10 4.93
CA ASP A 221 -8.37 9.41 3.90
C ASP A 221 -7.60 8.18 3.35
N ASP A 222 -7.38 8.11 2.03
CA ASP A 222 -6.68 7.00 1.38
C ASP A 222 -5.17 7.27 1.19
N GLU A 223 -4.63 8.27 1.91
CA GLU A 223 -3.21 8.64 1.89
C GLU A 223 -2.56 8.45 3.25
N LEU A 224 -1.31 7.98 3.21
CA LEU A 224 -0.41 7.87 4.34
C LEU A 224 0.83 8.70 4.03
N SER A 225 1.20 9.62 4.91
CA SER A 225 2.45 10.36 4.78
C SER A 225 3.06 10.71 6.13
N GLY A 226 4.38 10.82 6.20
CA GLY A 226 5.05 11.06 7.47
C GLY A 226 6.54 11.31 7.32
N THR A 227 7.09 11.95 8.36
CA THR A 227 8.53 12.09 8.55
C THR A 227 8.84 11.85 10.02
N PHE A 228 9.79 10.96 10.32
CA PHE A 228 10.21 10.60 11.68
C PHE A 228 11.69 10.25 11.74
N GLN A 229 12.28 10.16 12.94
CA GLN A 229 13.66 9.69 13.12
C GLN A 229 13.67 8.20 13.49
N ASP A 230 14.52 7.42 12.84
CA ASP A 230 14.81 6.05 13.26
C ASP A 230 15.69 6.00 14.52
N SER A 231 15.99 4.80 15.00
CA SER A 231 16.85 4.60 16.19
C SER A 231 18.30 5.07 16.00
N ASN A 232 18.73 5.29 14.75
CA ASN A 232 20.06 5.77 14.41
C ASN A 232 20.09 7.30 14.20
N GLY A 233 18.95 7.98 14.39
CA GLY A 233 18.81 9.41 14.16
C GLY A 233 18.62 9.81 12.69
N SER A 234 18.50 8.85 11.78
CA SER A 234 18.23 9.12 10.37
C SER A 234 16.78 9.56 10.19
N THR A 235 16.56 10.60 9.39
CA THR A 235 15.20 11.02 9.07
C THR A 235 14.64 10.15 7.96
N ILE A 236 13.53 9.49 8.25
CA ILE A 236 12.77 8.67 7.32
C ILE A 236 11.54 9.45 6.89
N THR A 237 11.32 9.54 5.59
CA THR A 237 10.10 10.07 4.99
C THR A 237 9.34 8.95 4.31
N VAL A 238 8.04 8.84 4.59
CA VAL A 238 7.15 7.80 4.06
C VAL A 238 5.99 8.42 3.29
N ASN A 239 5.62 7.80 2.17
CA ASN A 239 4.42 8.12 1.41
C ASN A 239 3.77 6.83 0.93
N GLY A 240 2.46 6.70 1.11
CA GLY A 240 1.71 5.51 0.73
C GLY A 240 0.27 5.84 0.32
N LYS A 241 -0.29 4.96 -0.50
CA LYS A 241 -1.65 5.07 -1.03
C LYS A 241 -2.43 3.80 -0.77
N ARG A 242 -3.70 3.95 -0.40
CA ARG A 242 -4.61 2.82 -0.28
C ARG A 242 -4.83 2.17 -1.64
N THR A 243 -4.74 0.86 -1.70
CA THR A 243 -4.97 0.06 -2.91
C THR A 243 -5.98 -1.07 -2.70
N LEU A 244 -6.37 -1.34 -1.44
CA LEU A 244 -7.44 -2.26 -1.05
C LEU A 244 -8.24 -1.72 0.14
#